data_AF-A0A813ZEK2-F1
#
_entry.id   AF-A0A813ZEK2-F1
#
_cell.length_a   1.000
_cell.length_b   1.000
_cell.length_c   1.000
_cell.angle_alpha   90.00
_cell.angle_beta   90.00
_cell.angle_gamma   90.00
#
_symmetry.space_group_name_H-M   'P 1'
#
loop_
_entity.id
_entity.type
_entity.pdbx_description
1 polymer ?
#
loop_
_entity_poly.entity_id
_entity_poly.type
_entity_poly.pdbx_seq_one_letter_code
_entity_poly.pdbx_strand_id
1 'polypeptide(L)'
;MIVFDQHLFKENRSMASLNLDDPIQAKILELYNYFEENYIGKEITTKIGRGRAVKLTTIRQNPLFQVNFWNIHSRLVNDLPRTTNSVESWHNSFGNMLKSHPLVYELVDSLRKEDKRVSDLLVK
;
A
#
# COMPACT_ATOMS: atom_id res chain seq x y z
N MET A 1 1.46 -10.93 -7.65
CA MET A 1 1.52 -9.91 -6.58
C MET A 1 2.97 -9.85 -6.11
N ILE A 2 3.68 -8.78 -6.44
CA ILE A 2 5.12 -8.63 -6.22
C ILE A 2 5.34 -8.38 -4.72
N VAL A 3 6.01 -9.29 -4.04
CA VAL A 3 6.47 -9.07 -2.66
C VAL A 3 7.78 -8.29 -2.78
N PHE A 4 7.74 -6.99 -2.52
CA PHE A 4 8.95 -6.19 -2.40
C PHE A 4 9.61 -6.51 -1.06
N ASP A 5 10.68 -7.29 -1.11
CA ASP A 5 11.55 -7.52 0.05
C ASP A 5 12.41 -6.28 0.30
N GLN A 6 12.26 -5.69 1.49
CA GLN A 6 13.03 -4.52 1.91
C GLN A 6 14.51 -4.86 2.16
N HIS A 7 14.87 -6.11 2.40
CA HIS A 7 16.27 -6.51 2.59
C HIS A 7 17.05 -6.46 1.27
N LEU A 8 16.44 -6.84 0.15
CA LEU A 8 17.08 -6.76 -1.17
C LEU A 8 17.37 -5.31 -1.61
N PHE A 9 16.61 -4.33 -1.10
CA PHE A 9 16.86 -2.91 -1.35
C PHE A 9 18.03 -2.32 -0.53
N LYS A 10 18.52 -3.03 0.51
CA LYS A 10 19.62 -2.56 1.35
C LYS A 10 20.99 -2.80 0.72
N GLU A 11 21.13 -3.84 -0.11
CA GLU A 11 22.43 -4.28 -0.63
C GLU A 11 22.91 -3.50 -1.87
N ASN A 12 22.03 -2.81 -2.60
CA ASN A 12 22.38 -2.04 -3.80
C ASN A 12 22.38 -0.51 -3.59
N ARG A 13 22.97 -0.02 -2.49
CA ARG A 13 23.04 1.41 -2.17
C ARG A 13 24.30 2.11 -2.67
N SER A 14 24.48 2.16 -3.98
CA SER A 14 25.36 3.17 -4.59
C SER A 14 24.61 3.93 -5.68
N MET A 15 23.62 4.73 -5.27
CA MET A 15 23.03 5.78 -6.13
C MET A 15 24.04 6.90 -6.46
N ALA A 16 25.19 6.93 -5.78
CA ALA A 16 26.25 7.92 -5.95
C ALA A 16 27.00 7.81 -7.30
N SER A 17 26.72 6.79 -8.11
CA SER A 17 27.42 6.52 -9.37
C SER A 17 26.54 6.60 -10.63
N LEU A 18 25.30 7.10 -10.52
CA LEU A 18 24.46 7.30 -11.70
C LEU A 18 24.89 8.56 -12.46
N ASN A 19 25.15 8.41 -13.75
CA ASN A 19 25.43 9.52 -14.65
C ASN A 19 24.11 10.19 -15.05
N LEU A 20 23.89 11.42 -14.56
CA LEU A 20 22.67 12.19 -14.81
C LEU A 20 22.55 12.71 -16.25
N ASP A 21 23.67 12.71 -17.00
CA ASP A 21 23.68 13.12 -18.41
C ASP A 21 23.13 12.01 -19.32
N ASP A 22 23.07 10.76 -18.83
CA ASP A 22 22.39 9.66 -19.50
C ASP A 22 20.87 9.74 -19.23
N PRO A 23 20.03 9.96 -20.26
CA PRO A 23 18.58 10.10 -20.10
C PRO A 23 17.91 8.89 -19.42
N ILE A 24 18.47 7.69 -19.60
CA ILE A 24 17.93 6.47 -19.02
C ILE A 24 18.19 6.46 -17.51
N GLN A 25 19.40 6.81 -17.09
CA GLN A 25 19.78 6.85 -15.69
C GLN A 25 19.06 7.97 -14.94
N ALA A 26 18.85 9.12 -15.59
CA ALA A 26 18.03 10.20 -15.04
C ALA A 26 16.58 9.76 -14.78
N LYS A 27 15.96 9.04 -15.74
CA LYS A 27 14.60 8.51 -15.58
C LYS A 27 14.51 7.42 -14.51
N ILE A 28 15.53 6.59 -14.38
CA ILE A 28 15.63 5.60 -13.31
C ILE A 28 15.71 6.29 -11.95
N LEU A 29 16.52 7.35 -11.82
CA LEU A 29 16.60 8.14 -10.59
C LEU A 29 15.25 8.78 -10.23
N GLU A 30 14.54 9.33 -11.20
CA GLU A 30 13.19 9.86 -11.00
C GLU A 30 12.24 8.79 -10.43
N LEU A 31 12.27 7.58 -11.02
CA LEU A 31 11.47 6.46 -10.55
C LEU A 31 11.85 6.04 -9.12
N TYR A 32 13.14 5.99 -8.80
CA TYR A 32 13.60 5.68 -7.44
C TYR A 32 13.12 6.71 -6.43
N ASN A 33 13.27 8.01 -6.73
CA ASN A 33 12.80 9.09 -5.87
C ASN A 33 11.29 8.97 -5.62
N TYR A 34 10.51 8.68 -6.66
CA TYR A 34 9.08 8.43 -6.53
C TYR A 34 8.80 7.30 -5.53
N PHE A 35 9.48 6.16 -5.63
CA PHE A 35 9.27 5.04 -4.70
C PHE A 35 9.74 5.33 -3.27
N GLU A 36 10.85 6.03 -3.09
CA GLU A 36 11.35 6.45 -1.78
C GLU A 36 10.38 7.40 -1.08
N GLU A 37 9.81 8.36 -1.81
CA GLU A 37 8.88 9.33 -1.24
C GLU A 37 7.49 8.72 -0.97
N ASN A 38 7.02 7.85 -1.88
CA ASN A 38 5.64 7.36 -1.81
C ASN A 38 5.47 6.06 -1.06
N TYR A 39 6.40 5.10 -1.13
CA TYR A 39 6.17 3.73 -0.64
C TYR A 39 7.19 3.25 0.40
N ILE A 40 8.47 3.60 0.23
CA ILE A 40 9.57 2.99 0.98
C ILE A 40 10.03 3.86 2.16
N GLY A 41 10.06 5.18 1.99
CA GLY A 41 10.60 6.16 2.93
C GLY A 41 12.03 6.55 2.58
N LYS A 42 12.25 7.83 2.30
CA LYS A 42 13.55 8.41 1.96
C LYS A 42 14.45 8.50 3.18
N GLU A 43 15.74 8.20 3.00
CA GLU A 43 16.74 8.44 4.04
C GLU A 43 17.27 9.86 3.99
N ILE A 44 17.17 10.55 5.14
CA ILE A 44 17.61 11.92 5.29
C ILE A 44 18.66 11.94 6.40
N THR A 45 19.83 12.48 6.06
CA THR A 45 20.88 12.72 7.04
C THR A 45 20.63 14.07 7.71
N THR A 46 20.26 14.02 8.99
CA THR A 46 19.98 15.19 9.81
C THR A 46 21.11 15.42 10.81
N LYS A 47 21.38 16.69 11.12
CA LYS A 47 22.30 17.11 12.18
C LYS A 47 21.54 17.20 13.49
N ILE A 48 21.96 16.44 14.49
CA ILE A 48 21.38 16.44 15.84
C ILE A 48 22.40 17.01 16.82
N GLY A 49 22.00 17.96 17.67
CA GLY A 49 22.86 18.61 18.68
C GLY A 49 23.15 20.08 18.38
N ARG A 50 23.96 20.73 19.23
CA ARG A 50 24.36 22.15 19.11
C ARG A 50 25.87 22.30 19.31
N GLY A 51 26.49 23.24 18.58
CA GLY A 51 27.91 23.58 18.73
C GLY A 51 28.85 22.43 18.33
N ARG A 52 29.89 22.17 19.13
CA ARG A 52 30.92 21.14 18.86
C ARG A 52 30.40 19.69 18.99
N ALA A 53 29.18 19.48 19.49
CA ALA A 53 28.59 18.17 19.72
C ALA A 53 27.56 17.75 18.64
N VAL A 54 27.57 18.38 17.46
CA VAL A 54 26.68 18.02 16.35
C VAL A 54 27.04 16.64 15.81
N LYS A 55 26.08 15.72 15.84
CA LYS A 55 26.19 14.38 15.24
C LYS A 55 25.35 14.33 13.97
N LEU A 56 25.89 13.69 12.93
CA LEU A 56 25.11 13.32 11.76
C LEU A 56 24.36 12.03 12.07
N THR A 57 23.06 12.03 11.84
CA THR A 57 22.20 10.87 12.04
C THR A 57 21.32 10.69 10.82
N THR A 58 21.35 9.51 10.24
CA THR A 58 20.48 9.15 9.13
C THR A 58 19.16 8.62 9.69
N ILE A 59 18.07 9.27 9.31
CA ILE A 59 16.71 8.86 9.67
C ILE A 59 15.94 8.51 8.40
N ARG A 60 15.01 7.56 8.48
CA ARG A 60 14.03 7.35 7.41
C ARG A 60 12.80 8.21 7.64
N GLN A 61 12.41 8.95 6.61
CA GLN A 61 11.14 9.65 6.58
C GLN A 61 10.00 8.65 6.38
N ASN A 62 8.84 8.94 6.98
CA ASN A 62 7.63 8.17 6.70
C ASN A 62 7.20 8.39 5.25
N PRO A 63 6.96 7.31 4.47
CA PRO A 63 6.42 7.42 3.12
C PRO A 63 4.96 7.88 3.13
N LEU A 64 4.50 8.41 2.00
CA LEU A 64 3.08 8.79 1.80
C LEU A 64 2.13 7.59 2.03
N PHE A 65 2.50 6.42 1.52
CA PHE A 65 1.80 5.16 1.68
C PHE A 65 2.62 4.23 2.55
N GLN A 66 2.26 4.16 3.84
CA GLN A 66 2.94 3.31 4.81
C GLN A 66 2.93 1.84 4.40
N VAL A 67 4.03 1.13 4.69
CA VAL A 67 4.21 -0.30 4.36
C VAL A 67 3.05 -1.16 4.83
N ASN A 68 2.46 -0.84 5.98
CA ASN A 68 1.35 -1.58 6.58
C ASN A 68 0.08 -1.60 5.69
N PHE A 69 -0.04 -0.64 4.76
CA PHE A 69 -1.19 -0.52 3.88
C PHE A 69 -1.09 -1.43 2.65
N TRP A 70 0.10 -1.51 2.04
CA TRP A 70 0.29 -2.21 0.76
C TRP A 70 1.06 -3.53 0.90
N ASN A 71 1.76 -3.76 2.01
CA ASN A 71 2.52 -4.97 2.23
C ASN A 71 1.63 -6.08 2.81
N ILE A 72 1.66 -7.22 2.14
CA ILE A 72 0.89 -8.43 2.46
C ILE A 72 1.70 -9.48 3.22
N HIS A 73 2.97 -9.23 3.51
CA HIS A 73 3.89 -10.21 4.08
C HIS A 73 3.33 -10.83 5.36
N SER A 74 2.82 -10.01 6.28
CA SER A 74 2.17 -10.48 7.50
C SER A 74 0.93 -11.32 7.21
N ARG A 75 0.15 -11.00 6.17
CA ARG A 75 -1.00 -11.82 5.76
C ARG A 75 -0.56 -13.18 5.21
N LEU A 76 0.51 -13.22 4.41
CA LEU A 76 1.06 -14.47 3.89
C LEU A 76 1.60 -15.36 5.01
N VAL A 77 2.34 -14.80 5.96
CA VAL A 77 2.87 -15.53 7.13
C VAL A 77 1.74 -16.09 8.00
N ASN A 78 0.65 -15.33 8.15
CA ASN A 78 -0.49 -15.72 8.98
C ASN A 78 -1.59 -16.48 8.21
N ASP A 79 -1.33 -16.90 6.97
CA ASP A 79 -2.30 -17.53 6.05
C ASP A 79 -3.66 -16.81 5.96
N LEU A 80 -3.62 -15.48 6.07
CA LEU A 80 -4.80 -14.63 5.96
C LEU A 80 -5.15 -14.43 4.47
N PRO A 81 -6.44 -14.29 4.14
CA PRO A 81 -6.88 -14.05 2.78
C PRO A 81 -6.17 -12.83 2.16
N ARG A 82 -5.56 -13.08 1.00
CA ARG A 82 -4.63 -12.18 0.30
C ARG A 82 -5.32 -11.01 -0.39
N THR A 83 -6.61 -11.14 -0.68
CA THR A 83 -7.36 -10.26 -1.55
C THR A 83 -8.75 -9.98 -1.00
N THR A 84 -9.32 -8.89 -1.50
CA THR A 84 -10.73 -8.53 -1.46
C THR A 84 -11.65 -9.58 -2.10
N ASN A 85 -11.21 -10.81 -2.38
CA ASN A 85 -12.03 -11.85 -3.04
C ASN A 85 -13.40 -12.02 -2.40
N SER A 86 -13.50 -11.96 -1.07
CA SER A 86 -14.79 -12.05 -0.38
C SER A 86 -15.66 -10.81 -0.65
N VAL A 87 -15.05 -9.63 -0.71
CA VAL A 87 -15.73 -8.36 -1.04
C VAL A 87 -16.10 -8.31 -2.53
N GLU A 88 -15.23 -8.75 -3.43
CA GLU A 88 -15.48 -8.86 -4.87
C GLU A 88 -16.56 -9.90 -5.17
N SER A 89 -16.52 -11.05 -4.48
CA SER A 89 -17.55 -12.08 -4.59
C SER A 89 -18.89 -11.58 -4.05
N TRP A 90 -18.87 -10.86 -2.91
CA TRP A 90 -20.07 -10.21 -2.39
C TRP A 90 -20.59 -9.16 -3.36
N HIS A 91 -19.75 -8.28 -3.88
CA HIS A 91 -20.13 -7.23 -4.83
C HIS A 91 -20.66 -7.81 -6.15
N ASN A 92 -20.07 -8.89 -6.65
CA ASN A 92 -20.56 -9.62 -7.82
C ASN A 92 -21.92 -10.27 -7.55
N SER A 93 -22.08 -10.95 -6.42
CA SER A 93 -23.36 -11.54 -6.00
C SER A 93 -24.45 -10.47 -5.82
N PHE A 94 -24.09 -9.35 -5.20
CA PHE A 94 -24.99 -8.22 -4.94
C PHE A 94 -25.37 -7.49 -6.23
N GLY A 95 -24.41 -7.29 -7.14
CA GLY A 95 -24.64 -6.74 -8.47
C GLY A 95 -25.60 -7.58 -9.30
N ASN A 96 -25.51 -8.92 -9.20
CA ASN A 96 -26.47 -9.83 -9.85
C ASN A 96 -27.88 -9.77 -9.25
N MET A 97 -28.03 -9.30 -8.00
CA MET A 97 -29.33 -9.15 -7.35
C MET A 97 -30.04 -7.85 -7.75
N LEU A 98 -29.28 -6.86 -8.24
CA LEU A 98 -29.77 -5.56 -8.68
C LEU A 98 -29.93 -5.52 -10.21
N LYS A 99 -30.85 -4.68 -10.68
CA LYS A 99 -30.89 -4.32 -12.11
C LYS A 99 -29.75 -3.34 -12.42
N SER A 100 -29.35 -3.28 -13.69
CA SER A 100 -28.42 -2.24 -14.13
C SER A 100 -29.02 -0.85 -13.87
N HIS A 101 -28.26 0.00 -13.16
CA HIS A 101 -28.68 1.35 -12.73
C HIS A 101 -29.98 1.39 -11.90
N PRO A 102 -30.00 0.81 -10.68
CA PRO A 102 -31.18 0.82 -9.84
C PRO A 102 -31.50 2.23 -9.33
N LEU A 103 -32.78 2.51 -9.07
CA LEU A 103 -33.17 3.72 -8.35
C LEU A 103 -32.64 3.66 -6.91
N VAL A 104 -32.41 4.81 -6.29
CA VAL A 104 -31.87 4.91 -4.92
C VAL A 104 -32.67 4.07 -3.93
N TYR A 105 -34.01 4.08 -4.04
CA TYR A 105 -34.87 3.29 -3.17
C TYR A 105 -34.72 1.77 -3.37
N GLU A 106 -34.58 1.32 -4.62
CA GLU A 106 -34.37 -0.09 -4.95
C GLU A 106 -33.01 -0.60 -4.44
N LEU A 107 -31.98 0.26 -4.50
CA LEU A 107 -30.67 -0.01 -3.91
C LEU A 107 -30.76 -0.16 -2.39
N VAL A 108 -31.42 0.79 -1.71
CA VAL A 108 -31.60 0.78 -0.25
C VAL A 108 -32.35 -0.48 0.20
N ASP A 109 -33.42 -0.86 -0.49
CA ASP A 109 -34.18 -2.06 -0.15
C ASP A 109 -33.38 -3.35 -0.37
N SER A 110 -32.53 -3.38 -1.39
CA SER A 110 -31.64 -4.52 -1.64
C SER A 110 -30.54 -4.63 -0.58
N LEU A 111 -29.99 -3.51 -0.11
CA LEU A 111 -29.03 -3.49 1.00
C LEU A 111 -29.67 -4.00 2.30
N ARG A 112 -30.90 -3.56 2.61
CA ARG A 112 -31.65 -4.07 3.78
C ARG A 112 -31.90 -5.57 3.73
N LYS A 113 -32.19 -6.11 2.53
CA LYS A 113 -32.38 -7.55 2.33
C LYS A 113 -31.09 -8.33 2.61
N GLU A 114 -29.94 -7.85 2.13
CA GLU A 114 -28.67 -8.50 2.45
C GLU A 114 -28.31 -8.42 3.93
N ASP A 115 -28.51 -7.26 4.57
CA ASP A 115 -28.26 -7.11 6.00
C ASP A 115 -29.09 -8.11 6.82
N LYS A 116 -30.38 -8.24 6.50
CA LYS A 116 -31.25 -9.25 7.12
C LYS A 116 -30.74 -10.67 6.87
N ARG A 117 -30.37 -11.01 5.63
CA ARG A 117 -29.84 -12.34 5.28
C ARG A 117 -28.59 -12.69 6.06
N VAL A 118 -27.66 -11.74 6.21
CA VAL A 118 -26.43 -11.93 6.97
C VAL A 118 -26.73 -12.07 8.46
N SER A 119 -27.61 -11.23 9.01
CA SER A 119 -28.03 -11.30 10.41
C SER A 119 -28.65 -12.67 10.74
N ASP A 120 -29.57 -13.18 9.91
CA ASP A 120 -30.20 -14.48 10.10
C ASP A 120 -29.19 -15.65 10.04
N LEU A 121 -28.09 -15.51 9.29
CA LEU A 121 -27.02 -16.50 9.21
C LEU A 121 -26.10 -16.50 10.44
N LEU A 122 -25.92 -15.34 11.09
CA LEU A 122 -25.05 -15.16 12.26
C LEU A 122 -25.73 -15.51 13.58
N VAL A 123 -27.06 -15.61 13.62
CA VAL A 123 -27.86 -15.95 14.82
C VAL A 123 -27.97 -17.48 15.05
N LYS A 124 -27.11 -18.29 14.42
CA LYS A 124 -27.01 -19.74 14.64
C LYS A 124 -25.94 -20.10 15.66
#